data_AF-A0A436C5Z4-F1
#
_entry.id   AF-A0A436C5Z4-F1
#
_cell.length_a   1.000
_cell.length_b   1.000
_cell.length_c   1.000
_cell.angle_alpha   90.00
_cell.angle_beta   90.00
_cell.angle_gamma   90.00
#
_symmetry.space_group_name_H-M   'P 1'
#
loop_
_entity.id
_entity.type
_entity.pdbx_description
1 polymer ?
#
loop_
_entity_poly.entity_id
_entity_poly.type
_entity_poly.pdbx_seq_one_letter_code
_entity_poly.pdbx_strand_id
1 'polypeptide(L)'
;RLYNMTSDPGMKDMLSFLIARDTMHQQQWLAAIEDMGGLNASLPVPNSFPQEKEHQDVSYAFINCFVEGVEPAQGRWSEGPSMDGKGEFSLVAGSPMGEEPMLSPPRPSSGAQSEQMIDRRAAE
;
A
#
# COMPACT_ATOMS: atom_id res chain seq x y z
N ARG A 1 17.56 -13.40 -1.75
CA ARG A 1 16.96 -14.77 -1.79
C ARG A 1 17.10 -15.39 -3.17
N LEU A 2 16.59 -14.75 -4.23
CA LEU A 2 16.66 -15.27 -5.62
C LEU A 2 18.05 -15.69 -6.08
N TYR A 3 19.11 -14.96 -5.69
CA TYR A 3 20.51 -15.33 -6.01
C TYR A 3 20.88 -16.76 -5.59
N ASN A 4 20.36 -17.23 -4.45
CA ASN A 4 20.60 -18.58 -3.93
C ASN A 4 19.64 -19.63 -4.51
N MET A 5 18.63 -19.20 -5.28
CA MET A 5 17.63 -20.06 -5.91
C MET A 5 17.94 -20.36 -7.39
N THR A 6 19.08 -19.88 -7.89
CA THR A 6 19.54 -20.12 -9.26
C THR A 6 21.00 -20.59 -9.27
N SER A 7 21.36 -21.42 -10.25
CA SER A 7 22.74 -21.80 -10.57
C SER A 7 23.25 -21.15 -11.86
N ASP A 8 22.40 -20.45 -12.62
CA ASP A 8 22.78 -19.82 -13.89
C ASP A 8 23.76 -18.65 -13.64
N PRO A 9 24.94 -18.64 -14.30
CA PRO A 9 25.95 -17.63 -14.05
C PRO A 9 25.55 -16.23 -14.54
N GLY A 10 24.78 -16.12 -15.63
CA GLY A 10 24.30 -14.83 -16.14
C GLY A 10 23.25 -14.21 -15.22
N MET A 11 22.32 -15.01 -14.70
CA MET A 11 21.38 -14.54 -13.68
C MET A 11 22.08 -14.09 -12.41
N LYS A 12 23.14 -14.80 -11.98
CA LYS A 12 23.92 -14.40 -10.80
C LYS A 12 24.65 -13.08 -11.01
N ASP A 13 25.23 -12.86 -12.19
CA ASP A 13 25.89 -11.60 -12.53
C ASP A 13 24.90 -10.42 -12.50
N MET A 14 23.76 -10.57 -13.20
CA MET A 14 22.68 -9.58 -13.19
C MET A 14 22.19 -9.28 -11.76
N LEU A 15 21.91 -10.31 -10.97
CA LEU A 15 21.45 -10.13 -9.59
C LEU A 15 22.50 -9.45 -8.70
N SER A 16 23.79 -9.74 -8.91
CA SER A 16 24.88 -9.08 -8.18
C SER A 16 24.92 -7.59 -8.47
N PHE A 17 24.75 -7.21 -9.75
CA PHE A 17 24.64 -5.81 -10.14
C PHE A 17 23.43 -5.14 -9.49
N LEU A 18 22.24 -5.75 -9.56
CA LEU A 18 21.02 -5.18 -8.99
C LEU A 18 21.11 -5.03 -7.47
N ILE A 19 21.70 -5.98 -6.76
CA ILE A 19 21.95 -5.88 -5.31
C ILE A 19 22.85 -4.68 -5.00
N ALA A 20 23.91 -4.45 -5.78
CA ALA A 20 24.79 -3.29 -5.59
C ALA A 20 24.05 -1.96 -5.86
N ARG A 21 23.17 -1.93 -6.87
CA ARG A 21 22.32 -0.76 -7.14
C ARG A 21 21.32 -0.51 -6.02
N ASP A 22 20.74 -1.56 -5.45
CA ASP A 22 19.85 -1.45 -4.29
C ASP A 22 20.57 -0.89 -3.07
N THR A 23 21.82 -1.29 -2.81
CA THR A 23 22.64 -0.66 -1.76
C THR A 23 22.76 0.85 -1.98
N MET A 24 23.05 1.29 -3.21
CA MET A 24 23.12 2.73 -3.50
C MET A 24 21.77 3.41 -3.27
N HIS A 25 20.67 2.84 -3.79
CA HIS A 25 19.35 3.43 -3.62
C HIS A 25 18.95 3.54 -2.15
N GLN A 26 19.25 2.54 -1.32
CA GLN A 26 19.03 2.62 0.13
C GLN A 26 19.78 3.81 0.74
N GLN A 27 21.06 3.98 0.41
CA GLN A 27 21.86 5.11 0.89
C GLN A 27 21.32 6.45 0.39
N GLN A 28 20.88 6.52 -0.87
CA GLN A 28 20.30 7.72 -1.47
C GLN A 28 19.04 8.17 -0.72
N TRP A 29 18.14 7.24 -0.40
CA TRP A 29 16.92 7.58 0.34
C TRP A 29 17.20 8.01 1.78
N LEU A 30 18.16 7.36 2.45
CA LEU A 30 18.58 7.77 3.79
C LEU A 30 19.19 9.17 3.80
N ALA A 31 20.05 9.48 2.83
CA ALA A 31 20.64 10.81 2.68
C ALA A 31 19.55 11.86 2.41
N ALA A 32 18.58 11.57 1.55
CA ALA A 32 17.46 12.49 1.29
C ALA A 32 16.64 12.78 2.55
N ILE A 33 16.40 11.78 3.41
CA ILE A 33 15.72 11.97 4.70
C ILE A 33 16.56 12.85 5.64
N GLU A 34 17.87 12.65 5.68
CA GLU A 34 18.79 13.46 6.49
C GLU A 34 18.83 14.92 6.02
N ASP A 35 18.95 15.16 4.71
CA ASP A 35 18.95 16.49 4.10
C ASP A 35 17.65 17.26 4.39
N MET A 36 16.52 16.57 4.53
CA MET A 36 15.23 17.15 4.91
C MET A 36 15.08 17.40 6.44
N GLY A 37 16.14 17.18 7.23
CA GLY A 37 16.15 17.39 8.68
C GLY A 37 15.80 16.15 9.50
N GLY A 38 15.87 14.96 8.89
CA GLY A 38 15.58 13.68 9.52
C GLY A 38 14.08 13.35 9.57
N LEU A 39 13.77 12.18 10.14
CA LEU A 39 12.40 11.63 10.17
C LEU A 39 11.39 12.56 10.85
N ASN A 40 11.77 13.18 11.97
CA ASN A 40 10.87 14.03 12.76
C ASN A 40 10.54 15.36 12.06
N ALA A 41 11.48 15.92 11.30
CA ALA A 41 11.25 17.17 10.56
C ALA A 41 10.48 16.93 9.26
N SER A 42 10.63 15.74 8.68
CA SER A 42 10.13 15.44 7.33
C SER A 42 8.71 14.88 7.32
N LEU A 43 8.21 14.30 8.43
CA LEU A 43 6.96 13.54 8.44
C LEU A 43 5.77 14.24 9.15
N PRO A 44 4.52 14.02 8.68
CA PRO A 44 4.13 13.27 7.48
C PRO A 44 4.31 14.11 6.21
N VAL A 45 4.37 13.44 5.05
CA VAL A 45 4.48 14.08 3.73
C VAL A 45 3.20 13.85 2.93
N PRO A 46 2.57 14.90 2.35
CA PRO A 46 2.95 16.31 2.46
C PRO A 46 2.52 16.93 3.79
N ASN A 47 3.42 17.66 4.45
CA ASN A 47 3.12 18.38 5.69
C ASN A 47 2.26 19.64 5.49
N SER A 48 1.94 19.98 4.24
CA SER A 48 1.06 21.10 3.86
C SER A 48 -0.43 20.75 3.89
N PHE A 49 -0.78 19.46 3.99
CA PHE A 49 -2.16 19.03 4.13
C PHE A 49 -2.56 19.00 5.62
N PRO A 50 -3.76 19.51 6.01
CA PRO A 50 -4.20 19.45 7.41
C PRO A 50 -4.49 18.00 7.84
N GLN A 51 -3.75 17.50 8.83
CA GLN A 51 -3.87 16.11 9.30
C GLN A 51 -5.27 15.78 9.81
N GLU A 52 -5.97 16.74 10.43
CA GLU A 52 -7.34 16.55 10.91
C GLU A 52 -8.36 16.26 9.79
N LYS A 53 -7.98 16.42 8.52
CA LYS A 53 -8.79 16.07 7.35
C LYS A 53 -8.44 14.71 6.76
N GLU A 54 -7.42 14.05 7.26
CA GLU A 54 -7.09 12.67 6.89
C GLU A 54 -8.06 11.68 7.54
N HIS A 55 -8.16 10.49 6.94
CA HIS A 55 -8.82 9.35 7.57
C HIS A 55 -7.92 8.78 8.67
N GLN A 56 -8.02 9.37 9.87
CA GLN A 56 -7.17 9.05 11.03
C GLN A 56 -7.26 7.60 11.49
N ASP A 57 -8.39 6.93 11.21
CA ASP A 57 -8.61 5.50 11.47
C ASP A 57 -7.69 4.59 10.67
N VAL A 58 -7.14 5.07 9.55
CA VAL A 58 -6.24 4.29 8.68
C VAL A 58 -4.84 4.86 8.55
N SER A 59 -4.55 6.08 9.04
CA SER A 59 -3.23 6.73 8.91
C SER A 59 -2.07 5.91 9.49
N TYR A 60 -2.32 5.08 10.51
CA TYR A 60 -1.32 4.22 11.16
C TYR A 60 -1.74 2.74 11.23
N ALA A 61 -2.74 2.31 10.45
CA ALA A 61 -3.20 0.93 10.43
C ALA A 61 -2.52 0.13 9.32
N PHE A 62 -1.85 -0.96 9.68
CA PHE A 62 -1.48 -2.00 8.74
C PHE A 62 -2.72 -2.88 8.47
N ILE A 63 -3.42 -2.59 7.39
CA ILE A 63 -4.63 -3.32 6.98
C ILE A 63 -4.22 -4.60 6.26
N ASN A 64 -4.48 -5.74 6.89
CA ASN A 64 -4.22 -7.05 6.30
C ASN A 64 -5.51 -7.62 5.67
N CYS A 65 -5.48 -7.83 4.35
CA CYS A 65 -6.54 -8.54 3.62
C CYS A 65 -6.33 -10.05 3.82
N PHE A 66 -6.86 -10.59 4.92
CA PHE A 66 -6.68 -11.97 5.33
C PHE A 66 -6.89 -12.99 4.21
N VAL A 67 -5.97 -13.94 4.13
CA VAL A 67 -6.19 -15.23 3.47
C VAL A 67 -6.49 -16.23 4.58
N GLU A 68 -7.57 -17.01 4.46
CA GLU A 68 -7.92 -18.02 5.46
C GLU A 68 -6.72 -18.92 5.78
N GLY A 69 -6.40 -19.03 7.07
CA GLY A 69 -5.28 -19.85 7.56
C GLY A 69 -3.89 -19.23 7.44
N VAL A 70 -3.77 -17.97 7.00
CA VAL A 70 -2.49 -17.27 6.94
C VAL A 70 -2.46 -16.15 7.98
N GLU A 71 -1.61 -16.33 9.00
CA GLU A 71 -1.38 -15.30 10.00
C GLU A 71 -0.71 -14.06 9.39
N PRO A 72 -1.14 -12.84 9.76
CA PRO A 72 -0.54 -11.61 9.27
C PRO A 72 0.93 -11.52 9.66
N ALA A 73 1.76 -11.06 8.73
CA ALA A 73 3.17 -10.81 9.01
C ALA A 73 3.31 -9.75 10.11
N GLN A 74 4.04 -10.09 11.17
CA GLN A 74 4.34 -9.18 12.27
C GLN A 74 5.64 -8.42 11.99
N GLY A 75 5.67 -7.15 12.34
CA GLY A 75 6.84 -6.29 12.20
C GLY A 75 6.70 -4.99 12.97
N ARG A 76 7.72 -4.14 12.95
CA ARG A 76 7.68 -2.87 13.70
C ARG A 76 6.53 -1.94 13.25
N TRP A 77 6.02 -2.16 12.04
CA TRP A 77 4.90 -1.45 11.43
C TRP A 77 3.52 -2.02 11.78
N SER A 78 3.42 -3.16 12.48
CA SER A 78 2.14 -3.75 12.88
C SER A 78 1.71 -3.39 14.31
N GLU A 79 2.64 -2.90 15.15
CA GLU A 79 2.38 -2.51 16.53
C GLU A 79 3.38 -1.46 17.06
N GLY A 80 2.96 -0.71 18.08
CA GLY A 80 3.79 0.25 18.83
C GLY A 80 3.84 1.64 18.18
N PRO A 81 4.62 2.60 18.72
CA PRO A 81 4.56 3.99 18.28
C PRO A 81 4.97 4.16 16.83
N SER A 82 4.36 5.11 16.13
CA SER A 82 4.68 5.44 14.73
C SER A 82 6.08 6.05 14.61
N MET A 83 6.65 6.03 13.40
CA MET A 83 8.01 6.55 13.15
C MET A 83 8.12 8.07 13.31
N ASP A 84 7.00 8.79 13.15
CA ASP A 84 6.89 10.24 13.34
C ASP A 84 6.41 10.61 14.77
N GLY A 85 6.10 9.62 15.61
CA GLY A 85 5.63 9.80 16.98
C GLY A 85 4.23 10.40 17.12
N LYS A 86 3.44 10.47 16.04
CA LYS A 86 2.10 11.08 16.04
C LYS A 86 0.96 10.09 16.27
N GLY A 87 1.22 8.78 16.25
CA GLY A 87 0.24 7.74 16.50
C GLY A 87 0.87 6.42 16.93
N GLU A 88 0.06 5.36 16.94
CA GLU A 88 0.50 3.99 17.17
C GLU A 88 0.13 3.13 15.97
N PHE A 89 1.08 2.31 15.52
CA PHE A 89 0.82 1.26 14.56
C PHE A 89 -0.14 0.24 15.15
N SER A 90 -1.06 -0.22 14.31
CA SER A 90 -2.00 -1.28 14.64
C SER A 90 -2.18 -2.21 13.45
N LEU A 91 -2.46 -3.48 13.73
CA LEU A 91 -2.85 -4.46 12.72
C LEU A 91 -4.37 -4.51 12.67
N VAL A 92 -4.95 -4.26 11.49
CA VAL A 92 -6.40 -4.24 11.29
C VAL A 92 -6.80 -5.26 10.23
N ALA A 93 -7.90 -5.95 10.48
CA ALA A 93 -8.56 -6.81 9.51
C ALA A 93 -9.15 -6.00 8.36
N GLY A 94 -8.70 -6.26 7.13
CA GLY A 94 -9.41 -5.76 5.96
C GLY A 94 -10.83 -6.31 5.94
N SER A 95 -11.82 -5.42 5.88
CA SER A 95 -13.23 -5.76 5.71
C SER A 95 -13.89 -4.81 4.72
N PRO A 96 -14.95 -5.25 4.02
CA PRO A 96 -15.71 -4.35 3.14
C PRO A 96 -16.46 -3.33 4.00
N MET A 97 -16.03 -2.06 3.94
CA MET A 97 -16.67 -0.94 4.64
C MET A 97 -17.58 -0.09 3.75
N GLY A 98 -17.53 -0.34 2.44
CA GLY A 98 -18.39 0.35 1.46
C GLY A 98 -19.74 -0.32 1.31
N GLU A 99 -20.71 0.43 0.79
CA GLU A 99 -22.00 -0.12 0.35
C GLU A 99 -21.83 -0.93 -0.94
N GLU A 100 -22.77 -1.83 -1.21
CA GLU A 100 -22.83 -2.50 -2.51
C GLU A 100 -23.15 -1.47 -3.61
N PRO A 101 -22.27 -1.28 -4.60
CA PRO A 101 -22.45 -0.23 -5.58
C PRO A 101 -23.58 -0.58 -6.54
N MET A 102 -24.70 0.11 -6.38
CA MET A 102 -25.77 0.09 -7.36
C MET A 102 -25.47 1.18 -8.39
N LEU A 103 -24.93 0.77 -9.54
CA LEU A 103 -24.67 1.66 -10.68
C LEU A 103 -25.89 1.78 -11.60
N SER A 104 -26.01 2.90 -12.31
CA SER A 104 -27.06 3.05 -13.33
C SER A 104 -26.65 2.27 -14.59
N PRO A 105 -27.62 1.86 -15.44
CA PRO A 105 -27.30 1.26 -16.73
C PRO A 105 -26.35 2.13 -17.57
N PRO A 106 -25.50 1.51 -18.41
CA PRO A 106 -24.63 2.23 -19.31
C PRO A 106 -25.39 3.17 -20.23
N ARG A 107 -24.75 4.26 -20.64
CA ARG A 107 -25.34 5.20 -21.61
C ARG A 107 -25.66 4.47 -22.93
N PRO A 108 -26.81 4.77 -23.58
CA PRO A 108 -27.09 4.25 -24.92
C PRO A 108 -25.98 4.59 -25.91
N SER A 109 -25.68 3.64 -26.81
CA SER A 109 -24.60 3.75 -27.82
C SER A 109 -23.19 3.90 -27.25
N SER A 110 -22.97 3.54 -25.99
CA SER A 110 -21.62 3.45 -25.40
C SER A 110 -20.83 2.22 -25.87
N GLY A 111 -21.46 1.28 -26.56
CA GLY A 111 -20.87 -0.01 -26.92
C GLY A 111 -20.87 -1.04 -25.80
N ALA A 112 -21.61 -0.80 -24.71
CA ALA A 112 -21.79 -1.78 -23.63
C ALA A 112 -22.55 -3.04 -24.11
N GLN A 113 -22.32 -4.16 -23.43
CA GLN A 113 -22.99 -5.42 -23.74
C GLN A 113 -24.49 -5.33 -23.47
N SER A 114 -25.29 -6.09 -24.23
CA SER A 114 -26.75 -6.04 -24.13
C SER A 114 -27.25 -6.42 -22.74
N GLU A 115 -26.58 -7.36 -22.07
CA GLU A 115 -26.84 -7.85 -20.72
C GLU A 115 -26.60 -6.79 -19.62
N GLN A 116 -25.80 -5.77 -19.93
CA GLN A 116 -25.50 -4.65 -19.02
C GLN A 116 -26.46 -3.47 -19.21
N MET A 117 -27.22 -3.44 -20.30
CA MET A 117 -28.18 -2.37 -20.60
C MET A 117 -29.48 -2.46 -19.77
N ILE A 118 -29.68 -3.57 -19.06
CA ILE A 118 -30.91 -3.85 -18.30
C ILE A 118 -30.76 -3.28 -16.89
N ASP A 119 -31.74 -2.47 -16.47
CA ASP A 119 -31.82 -1.97 -15.10
C ASP A 119 -32.23 -3.09 -14.14
N ARG A 120 -31.26 -3.66 -13.44
CA ARG A 120 -31.51 -4.72 -12.45
C ARG A 120 -32.22 -4.23 -11.18
N ARG A 121 -32.39 -2.91 -11.00
CA ARG A 121 -33.12 -2.33 -9.85
C ARG A 121 -34.64 -2.46 -9.96
N ALA A 122 -35.17 -2.67 -11.16
CA ALA A 122 -36.62 -2.74 -11.41
C ALA A 122 -37.20 -4.16 -11.27
N ALA A 123 -36.37 -5.14 -10.89
CA ALA A 123 -36.72 -6.56 -10.86
C ALA A 123 -36.93 -7.14 -9.44
N GLU A 124 -36.80 -6.31 -8.41
CA GLU A 124 -37.18 -6.58 -7.01
C GLU A 124 -38.38 -5.71 -6.60
#